data_AF-A0A9E9L5N7-F1
#
_entry.id   AF-A0A9E9L5N7-F1
#
_cell.length_a   1.000
_cell.length_b   1.000
_cell.length_c   1.000
_cell.angle_alpha   90.00
_cell.angle_beta   90.00
_cell.angle_gamma   90.00
#
_symmetry.space_group_name_H-M   'P 1'
#
loop_
_entity.id
_entity.type
_entity.pdbx_description
1 polymer ?
#
loop_
_entity_poly.entity_id
_entity_poly.type
_entity_poly.pdbx_seq_one_letter_code
_entity_poly.pdbx_strand_id
1 'polypeptide(L)'
;MSAIEQPILTIAGIRKSQGNFRSDDGKSVDYSNTVVTVLQPFNEREIGEGAIGLKSTEYKIKGAQFFHDYEHVELPAKAQLLFKLDVSGKVPVAQLIALNFEPHKASTTTTKPVAASA
;
A
#
# COMPACT_ATOMS: atom_id res chain seq x y z
N MET A 1 1.88 21.70 2.67
CA MET A 1 1.57 20.42 3.34
C MET A 1 1.74 19.33 2.29
N SER A 2 2.84 18.59 2.32
CA SER A 2 3.07 17.51 1.35
C SER A 2 2.10 16.39 1.68
N ALA A 3 1.04 16.25 0.88
CA ALA A 3 0.25 15.03 0.85
C ALA A 3 1.24 13.87 0.65
N ILE A 4 1.11 12.79 1.42
CA ILE A 4 1.86 11.58 1.12
C ILE A 4 1.42 11.18 -0.28
N GLU A 5 2.33 11.35 -1.25
CA GLU A 5 2.08 10.87 -2.60
C GLU A 5 1.91 9.36 -2.49
N GLN A 6 0.76 8.87 -2.95
CA GLN A 6 0.42 7.46 -2.93
C GLN A 6 0.85 6.86 -4.27
N PRO A 7 2.04 6.23 -4.33
CA PRO A 7 2.63 5.81 -5.59
C PRO A 7 1.83 4.65 -6.18
N ILE A 8 1.84 4.57 -7.51
CA ILE A 8 1.28 3.43 -8.25
C ILE A 8 2.44 2.54 -8.65
N LEU A 9 2.45 1.32 -8.12
CA LEU A 9 3.51 0.35 -8.36
C LEU A 9 2.92 -0.99 -8.79
N THR A 10 3.78 -1.86 -9.30
CA THR A 10 3.36 -3.20 -9.71
C THR A 10 3.38 -4.11 -8.49
N ILE A 11 2.22 -4.68 -8.17
CA ILE A 11 2.07 -5.70 -7.15
C ILE A 11 2.32 -7.05 -7.81
N ALA A 12 3.34 -7.76 -7.35
CA ALA A 12 3.72 -9.06 -7.89
C ALA A 12 3.15 -10.23 -7.07
N GLY A 13 2.80 -9.99 -5.80
CA GLY A 13 2.32 -11.05 -4.92
C GLY A 13 1.57 -10.50 -3.72
N ILE A 14 0.57 -11.23 -3.25
CA ILE A 14 -0.15 -10.95 -2.02
C ILE A 14 -0.28 -12.28 -1.26
N ARG A 15 0.09 -12.31 0.02
CA ARG A 15 -0.03 -13.52 0.86
C ARG A 15 -0.54 -13.20 2.26
N LYS A 16 -1.27 -14.15 2.86
CA LYS A 16 -1.62 -14.10 4.28
C LYS A 16 -0.35 -14.27 5.12
N SER A 17 -0.23 -13.47 6.17
CA SER A 17 0.75 -13.65 7.25
C SER A 17 -0.02 -13.74 8.55
N GLN A 18 -0.22 -14.96 9.04
CA GLN A 18 -0.81 -15.19 10.35
C GLN A 18 0.27 -15.06 11.42
N GLY A 19 -0.11 -14.51 12.57
CA GLY A 19 0.70 -14.59 13.77
C GLY A 19 -0.16 -14.53 15.01
N ASN A 20 0.45 -14.93 16.12
CA ASN A 20 -0.23 -15.15 17.38
C ASN A 20 0.47 -14.23 18.38
N PHE A 21 -0.20 -13.18 18.86
CA PHE A 21 0.28 -12.48 20.04
C PHE A 21 -0.45 -13.05 21.26
N ARG A 22 0.33 -13.61 22.19
CA ARG A 22 -0.15 -13.87 23.55
C ARG A 22 -0.12 -12.54 24.30
N SER A 23 -1.30 -12.04 24.66
CA SER A 23 -1.38 -11.02 25.72
C SER A 23 -0.93 -11.64 27.05
N ASP A 24 -0.38 -10.82 27.94
CA ASP A 24 -0.01 -11.18 29.32
C ASP A 24 -1.18 -11.86 30.08
N ASP A 25 -2.42 -11.54 29.69
CA ASP A 25 -3.68 -12.13 30.14
C ASP A 25 -3.99 -13.55 29.59
N GLY A 26 -3.04 -14.21 28.93
CA GLY A 26 -3.19 -15.58 28.41
C GLY A 26 -4.10 -15.74 27.19
N LYS A 27 -4.75 -14.68 26.72
CA LYS A 27 -5.56 -14.69 25.48
C LYS A 27 -4.65 -14.63 24.25
N SER A 28 -4.79 -15.60 23.36
CA SER A 28 -4.20 -15.58 22.02
C SER A 28 -5.08 -14.69 21.14
N VAL A 29 -4.54 -13.57 20.66
CA VAL A 29 -5.19 -12.78 19.62
C VAL A 29 -4.59 -13.20 18.29
N ASP A 30 -5.37 -13.95 17.51
CA ASP A 30 -5.01 -14.31 16.15
C ASP A 30 -5.16 -13.06 15.27
N TYR A 31 -4.04 -12.58 14.74
CA TYR A 31 -4.06 -11.52 13.74
C TYR A 31 -3.70 -12.10 12.38
N SER A 32 -4.52 -11.77 11.38
CA SER A 32 -4.23 -12.03 9.98
C SER A 32 -3.70 -10.73 9.38
N ASN A 33 -2.42 -10.69 9.03
CA ASN A 33 -1.86 -9.57 8.27
C ASN A 33 -1.81 -9.96 6.80
N THR A 34 -1.78 -8.94 5.93
CA THR A 34 -1.57 -9.13 4.50
C THR A 34 -0.17 -8.65 4.13
N VAL A 35 0.63 -9.53 3.52
CA VAL A 35 1.94 -9.18 2.99
C VAL A 35 1.80 -8.96 1.49
N VAL A 36 2.29 -7.82 1.04
CA VAL A 36 2.22 -7.38 -0.35
C VAL A 36 3.64 -7.26 -0.89
N THR A 37 3.92 -7.95 -1.99
CA THR A 37 5.19 -7.89 -2.71
C THR A 37 5.05 -6.88 -3.85
N VAL A 38 5.87 -5.84 -3.82
CA VAL A 38 5.82 -4.70 -4.74
C VAL A 38 7.12 -4.64 -5.52
N LEU A 39 7.04 -4.40 -6.83
CA LEU A 39 8.18 -4.19 -7.69
C LEU A 39 8.46 -2.70 -7.83
N GLN A 40 9.66 -2.30 -7.42
CA GLN A 40 10.15 -0.93 -7.46
C GLN A 40 11.34 -0.83 -8.43
N PRO A 41 11.50 0.30 -9.15
CA PRO A 41 12.71 0.52 -9.90
C PRO A 41 13.93 0.56 -8.96
N PHE A 42 15.05 0.02 -9.42
CA PHE A 42 16.34 0.23 -8.75
C PHE A 42 16.69 1.71 -8.79
N ASN A 43 17.40 2.19 -7.76
CA ASN A 43 17.95 3.54 -7.80
C ASN A 43 19.13 3.62 -8.79
N GLU A 44 19.50 4.85 -9.18
CA GLU A 44 20.57 5.07 -10.18
C GLU A 44 21.91 4.45 -9.78
N ARG A 45 22.18 4.40 -8.46
CA ARG A 45 23.39 3.78 -7.93
C ARG A 45 23.37 2.26 -8.11
N GLU A 46 22.27 1.59 -7.77
CA GLU A 46 22.09 0.15 -7.94
C GLU A 46 22.20 -0.24 -9.42
N ILE A 47 21.63 0.59 -10.32
CA ILE A 47 21.76 0.40 -11.78
C ILE A 47 23.24 0.54 -12.20
N GLY A 48 23.95 1.55 -11.70
CA GLY A 48 25.38 1.75 -11.97
C GLY A 48 26.29 0.62 -11.47
N GLU A 49 25.87 -0.08 -10.41
CA GLU A 49 26.54 -1.26 -9.86
C GLU A 49 26.15 -2.57 -10.59
N GLY A 50 25.31 -2.49 -11.62
CA GLY A 50 24.95 -3.62 -12.50
C GLY A 50 23.58 -4.26 -12.23
N ALA A 51 22.69 -3.60 -11.46
CA ALA A 51 21.33 -4.10 -11.26
C ALA A 51 20.49 -4.01 -12.55
N ILE A 52 19.77 -5.09 -12.86
CA ILE A 52 18.87 -5.19 -14.02
C ILE A 52 17.47 -5.56 -13.53
N GLY A 53 16.44 -4.87 -14.04
CA GLY A 53 15.04 -5.17 -13.76
C GLY A 53 14.44 -4.32 -12.62
N LEU A 54 13.70 -4.96 -11.72
CA LEU A 54 12.98 -4.31 -10.63
C LEU A 54 13.35 -4.96 -9.29
N LYS A 55 13.44 -4.14 -8.24
CA LYS A 55 13.62 -4.55 -6.85
C LYS A 55 12.29 -5.01 -6.26
N SER A 56 12.29 -6.18 -5.63
CA SER A 56 11.13 -6.67 -4.88
C SER A 56 11.19 -6.18 -3.44
N THR A 57 10.17 -5.41 -3.01
CA THR A 57 10.02 -4.90 -1.65
C THR A 57 8.71 -5.42 -1.06
N GLU A 58 8.78 -5.92 0.17
CA GLU A 58 7.59 -6.43 0.88
C GLU A 58 7.03 -5.39 1.85
N TYR A 59 5.73 -5.15 1.77
CA TYR A 59 4.98 -4.30 2.70
C TYR A 59 3.98 -5.13 3.48
N LYS A 60 3.73 -4.74 4.74
CA LYS A 60 2.78 -5.41 5.64
C LYS A 60 1.59 -4.49 5.91
N ILE A 61 0.42 -4.93 5.50
CA ILE A 61 -0.86 -4.32 5.89
C ILE A 61 -1.34 -5.04 7.15
N LYS A 62 -1.50 -4.28 8.24
CA LYS A 62 -1.98 -4.82 9.51
C LYS A 62 -3.50 -4.81 9.54
N GLY A 63 -4.12 -5.94 9.88
CA GLY A 63 -5.57 -6.04 10.10
C GLY A 63 -6.18 -7.31 9.52
N ALA A 64 -6.98 -7.99 10.36
CA ALA A 64 -7.41 -9.37 10.17
C ALA A 64 -8.18 -9.67 8.87
N GLN A 65 -8.80 -8.66 8.25
CA GLN A 65 -9.77 -8.86 7.18
C GLN A 65 -9.24 -8.58 5.76
N PHE A 66 -8.11 -7.91 5.60
CA PHE A 66 -7.73 -7.30 4.31
C PHE A 66 -7.33 -8.29 3.21
N PHE A 67 -6.93 -9.53 3.54
CA PHE A 67 -6.49 -10.45 2.49
C PHE A 67 -7.63 -10.90 1.58
N HIS A 68 -8.81 -11.17 2.18
CA HIS A 68 -9.95 -11.68 1.43
C HIS A 68 -10.42 -10.69 0.36
N ASP A 69 -10.23 -9.39 0.58
CA ASP A 69 -10.54 -8.34 -0.39
C ASP A 69 -9.69 -8.43 -1.67
N TYR A 70 -8.53 -9.11 -1.62
CA TYR A 70 -7.61 -9.24 -2.75
C TYR A 70 -7.58 -10.65 -3.36
N GLU A 71 -8.36 -11.61 -2.84
CA GLU A 71 -8.40 -13.01 -3.35
C GLU A 71 -8.86 -13.09 -4.81
N HIS A 72 -9.56 -12.07 -5.31
CA HIS A 72 -10.09 -12.01 -6.67
C HIS A 72 -9.19 -11.25 -7.66
N VAL A 73 -8.04 -10.74 -7.22
CA VAL A 73 -7.15 -9.92 -8.05
C VAL A 73 -6.19 -10.81 -8.83
N GLU A 74 -6.13 -10.63 -10.15
CA GLU A 74 -5.10 -11.26 -10.99
C GLU A 74 -3.78 -10.49 -10.87
N LEU A 75 -2.68 -11.20 -10.58
CA LEU A 75 -1.34 -10.64 -10.42
C LEU A 75 -0.40 -11.16 -11.54
N PRO A 76 0.60 -10.37 -11.98
CA PRO A 76 0.97 -9.05 -11.48
C PRO A 76 0.04 -7.93 -11.98
N ALA A 77 -0.31 -6.99 -11.10
CA ALA A 77 -1.18 -5.86 -11.43
C ALA A 77 -0.65 -4.54 -10.88
N LYS A 78 -1.02 -3.42 -11.52
CA LYS A 78 -0.71 -2.09 -11.01
C LYS A 78 -1.74 -1.71 -9.95
N ALA A 79 -1.26 -1.27 -8.78
CA ALA A 79 -2.12 -0.77 -7.71
C ALA A 79 -1.54 0.52 -7.12
N GLN A 80 -2.41 1.39 -6.66
CA GLN A 80 -2.05 2.54 -5.84
C GLN A 80 -1.86 2.09 -4.39
N LEU A 81 -0.69 2.40 -3.83
CA LEU A 81 -0.36 2.09 -2.45
C LEU A 81 -0.88 3.21 -1.53
N LEU A 82 -1.88 2.89 -0.72
CA LEU A 82 -2.47 3.85 0.22
C LEU A 82 -1.67 3.82 1.52
N PHE A 83 -0.84 4.85 1.71
CA PHE A 83 -0.10 5.05 2.94
C PHE A 83 -0.85 6.02 3.87
N LYS A 84 -0.86 5.71 5.16
CA LYS A 84 -1.29 6.61 6.22
C LYS A 84 -0.09 6.98 7.07
N LEU A 85 0.03 8.26 7.43
CA LEU A 85 1.01 8.69 8.40
C LEU A 85 0.56 8.21 9.79
N ASP A 86 1.33 7.32 10.39
CA ASP A 86 1.17 6.96 11.80
C ASP A 86 2.06 7.88 12.65
N VAL A 87 1.43 8.70 13.48
CA VAL A 87 2.08 9.66 14.38
C VAL A 87 2.06 9.20 15.85
N SER A 88 1.60 7.97 16.12
CA SER A 88 1.53 7.43 17.48
C SER A 88 2.91 7.18 18.11
N GLY A 89 3.94 6.98 17.27
CA GLY A 89 5.33 6.82 17.68
C GLY A 89 6.09 8.13 17.82
N LYS A 90 7.30 8.07 18.41
CA LYS A 90 8.22 9.22 18.53
C LYS A 90 8.65 9.79 17.17
N VAL A 91 8.68 8.96 16.13
CA VAL A 91 8.95 9.36 14.75
C VAL A 91 7.74 8.95 13.93
N PRO A 92 7.17 9.87 13.14
CA PRO A 92 6.04 9.53 12.28
C PRO A 92 6.51 8.58 11.17
N VAL A 93 5.78 7.48 10.97
CA VAL A 93 6.10 6.46 9.97
C VAL A 93 4.94 6.32 8.99
N ALA A 94 5.23 6.26 7.69
CA ALA A 94 4.22 5.95 6.68
C ALA A 94 3.91 4.44 6.72
N GLN A 95 2.70 4.08 7.09
CA GLN A 95 2.24 2.69 7.12
C GLN A 95 1.31 2.42 5.93
N LEU A 96 1.57 1.33 5.20
CA LEU A 96 0.67 0.86 4.14
C LEU A 96 -0.62 0.32 4.79
N ILE A 97 -1.76 0.89 4.41
CA ILE A 97 -3.07 0.53 4.96
C ILE A 97 -3.94 -0.23 3.97
N ALA A 98 -3.77 -0.02 2.66
CA ALA A 98 -4.59 -0.66 1.64
C ALA A 98 -3.94 -0.56 0.25
N LEU A 99 -4.40 -1.39 -0.67
CA LEU A 99 -4.09 -1.32 -2.10
C LEU A 99 -5.37 -0.94 -2.85
N ASN A 100 -5.25 0.01 -3.78
CA ASN A 100 -6.33 0.33 -4.70
C ASN A 100 -5.95 -0.14 -6.11
N PHE A 101 -6.67 -1.15 -6.61
CA PHE A 101 -6.50 -1.70 -7.96
C PHE A 101 -7.36 -1.01 -9.02
N GLU A 102 -8.21 -0.04 -8.63
CA GLU A 102 -9.01 0.69 -9.61
C GLU A 102 -8.09 1.47 -10.57
N PRO A 103 -8.21 1.22 -11.89
CA PRO A 103 -7.48 2.00 -12.88
C PRO A 103 -8.04 3.42 -12.85
N HIS A 104 -7.18 4.41 -12.65
CA HIS A 104 -7.44 5.83 -12.87
C HIS A 104 -8.74 6.13 -13.63
N LYS A 105 -9.87 6.34 -12.93
CA LYS A 105 -10.71 7.47 -13.30
C LYS A 105 -9.99 8.68 -12.76
N ALA A 106 -9.32 9.38 -13.66
CA ALA A 106 -8.76 10.70 -13.43
C ALA A 106 -9.72 11.51 -12.56
N SER A 107 -9.14 12.27 -11.64
CA SER A 107 -9.78 13.37 -10.94
C SER A 107 -10.63 14.21 -11.91
N THR A 108 -11.93 13.93 -12.02
CA THR A 108 -12.90 14.93 -12.42
C THR A 108 -13.15 15.79 -11.19
N THR A 109 -12.24 16.75 -10.98
CA THR A 109 -12.57 17.99 -10.31
C THR A 109 -13.71 18.61 -11.12
N THR A 110 -14.95 18.31 -10.76
CA THR A 110 -16.11 19.02 -11.27
C THR A 110 -16.10 20.39 -10.61
N THR A 111 -15.30 21.31 -11.17
CA THR A 111 -15.41 22.73 -10.89
C THR A 111 -16.76 23.16 -11.45
N LYS A 112 -17.75 23.26 -10.56
CA LYS A 112 -19.07 23.83 -10.84
C LYS A 112 -18.84 25.22 -11.46
N PRO A 113 -19.35 25.53 -12.67
CA PRO A 113 -19.36 26.91 -13.15
C PRO A 113 -20.39 27.65 -12.29
N VAL A 114 -19.93 28.49 -11.36
CA VAL A 114 -20.80 29.49 -10.78
C VAL A 114 -20.99 30.54 -11.86
N ALA A 115 -22.19 30.51 -12.45
CA ALA A 115 -22.66 31.46 -13.43
C ALA A 115 -22.41 32.89 -12.93
N ALA A 116 -21.66 33.66 -13.71
CA ALA A 116 -21.75 35.11 -13.69
C ALA A 116 -23.10 35.45 -14.32
N SER A 117 -24.07 35.83 -13.50
CA SER A 117 -25.25 36.57 -13.96
C SER A 117 -25.01 38.06 -13.69
N ALA A 118 -25.02 38.79 -14.79
CA ALA A 118 -25.07 40.25 -14.88
C ALA A 118 -26.37 40.82 -14.31
#